data_AF-A0A2D6LZT9-F1
#
_entry.id   AF-A0A2D6LZT9-F1
#
_cell.length_a   1.000
_cell.length_b   1.000
_cell.length_c   1.000
_cell.angle_alpha   90.00
_cell.angle_beta   90.00
_cell.angle_gamma   90.00
#
_symmetry.space_group_name_H-M   'P 1'
#
loop_
_entity.id
_entity.type
_entity.pdbx_description
1 polymer ?
#
loop_
_entity_poly.entity_id
_entity_poly.type
_entity_poly.pdbx_seq_one_letter_code
_entity_poly.pdbx_strand_id
1 'polypeptide(L)'
;MKYKIKEFDKAVAYYRTKLRKMVKKGNTCVVEIPLESDQAFYSVAPLSRAIHELKADMNLFVVHKNSEMLSALKRTWAARVKSSKEKEVLDEFIASVNKKTKSKYFEKLFKKPELTIIASKKVFYVNGTELEFQTKWFKKRKWRELLATCKRILGQGYNLRKSERFSVSFELIPTKKDLQLPLDDYLDNLSIGYAMALAAKKMCKKVSLGSSTTRMSQLDKLERISDLGATLVGCEYEKNINEPWFKKFKKVSKLLRYDRLKPSDAAFGIHGKGYGGKHFFGMNIGYPTPNRKSRWQGPGQMFLKPYWLTQSKIDKRDPKTRYAITETLPLENFIRTCYVDYFELRRMDDRIRHVLKQGKTFFVKGKKMGNLQTNLRLDMTRVLKKKSPILASDIEVNPKTEREASKIFKVNHGRYGNFPGGEVFWTPYDLNGTYVGDVVINVDQSYIIGNKKPFVVEIKHGRYKVKSGQKKIVNAFNKRKRDSWKMIKLYEKSKSMPKTIINTYKKNFDRVGEIAINTNPKAKISRYLIETEKLARMMHIALGSGYEPNRESTYHCDIVLNCPRQKVDMWVETPKGKEIWIMKKGKLVV
;
A
#
# COMPACT_ATOMS: atom_id res chain seq x y z
N MET A 1 17.78 -6.31 -23.52
CA MET A 1 17.18 -5.32 -22.60
C MET A 1 15.77 -5.00 -23.05
N LYS A 2 14.84 -4.78 -22.11
CA LYS A 2 13.42 -4.58 -22.43
C LYS A 2 13.12 -3.23 -23.08
N TYR A 3 13.85 -2.23 -22.61
CA TYR A 3 13.76 -0.83 -23.02
C TYR A 3 15.11 -0.35 -23.58
N LYS A 4 15.09 0.71 -24.38
CA LYS A 4 16.33 1.33 -24.90
C LYS A 4 16.91 2.28 -23.84
N ILE A 5 17.67 1.73 -22.88
CA ILE A 5 18.16 2.47 -21.71
C ILE A 5 19.01 3.69 -22.08
N LYS A 6 19.85 3.58 -23.11
CA LYS A 6 20.62 4.73 -23.63
C LYS A 6 19.71 5.88 -24.07
N GLU A 7 18.58 5.58 -24.72
CA GLU A 7 17.60 6.59 -25.13
C GLU A 7 16.81 7.14 -23.94
N PHE A 8 16.56 6.31 -22.90
CA PHE A 8 15.96 6.77 -21.65
C PHE A 8 16.90 7.78 -20.96
N ASP A 9 18.18 7.46 -20.82
CA ASP A 9 19.15 8.35 -20.17
C ASP A 9 19.34 9.66 -20.96
N LYS A 10 19.34 9.60 -22.31
CA LYS A 10 19.30 10.81 -23.16
C LYS A 10 18.05 11.66 -22.90
N ALA A 11 16.88 11.04 -22.79
CA ALA A 11 15.63 11.73 -22.47
C ALA A 11 15.67 12.39 -21.08
N VAL A 12 16.23 11.71 -20.07
CA VAL A 12 16.46 12.28 -18.74
C VAL A 12 17.38 13.50 -18.83
N ALA A 13 18.51 13.38 -19.53
CA ALA A 13 19.46 14.47 -19.72
C ALA A 13 18.84 15.67 -20.45
N TYR A 14 18.01 15.43 -21.46
CA TYR A 14 17.23 16.45 -22.16
C TYR A 14 16.35 17.25 -21.18
N TYR A 15 15.47 16.57 -20.44
CA TYR A 15 14.57 17.25 -19.51
C TYR A 15 15.34 17.96 -18.39
N ARG A 16 16.37 17.31 -17.83
CA ARG A 16 17.21 17.90 -16.79
C ARG A 16 17.85 19.20 -17.27
N THR A 17 18.38 19.21 -18.50
CA THR A 17 19.05 20.38 -19.08
C THR A 17 18.08 21.53 -19.32
N LYS A 18 16.89 21.25 -19.85
CA LYS A 18 15.86 22.26 -20.10
C LYS A 18 15.27 22.83 -18.79
N LEU A 19 15.13 21.98 -17.77
CA LEU A 19 14.53 22.36 -16.49
C LEU A 19 15.51 22.94 -15.47
N ARG A 20 16.83 22.76 -15.62
CA ARG A 20 17.83 23.15 -14.59
C ARG A 20 17.78 24.60 -14.15
N LYS A 21 17.40 25.52 -15.06
CA LYS A 21 17.28 26.96 -14.76
C LYS A 21 15.96 27.31 -14.06
N MET A 22 14.95 26.47 -14.20
CA MET A 22 13.59 26.69 -13.68
C MET A 22 13.34 25.96 -12.36
N VAL A 23 13.88 24.75 -12.22
CA VAL A 23 13.69 23.88 -11.05
C VAL A 23 14.83 24.06 -10.07
N LYS A 24 14.49 24.45 -8.84
CA LYS A 24 15.41 24.53 -7.70
C LYS A 24 15.17 23.38 -6.72
N LYS A 25 16.18 23.07 -5.90
CA LYS A 25 16.08 22.06 -4.84
C LYS A 25 14.90 22.39 -3.92
N GLY A 26 14.04 21.40 -3.68
CA GLY A 26 12.85 21.52 -2.84
C GLY A 26 11.64 22.14 -3.54
N ASN A 27 11.74 22.51 -4.83
CA ASN A 27 10.58 22.90 -5.63
C ASN A 27 9.59 21.74 -5.73
N THR A 28 8.34 22.10 -5.99
CA THR A 28 7.25 21.18 -6.26
C THR A 28 6.70 21.44 -7.65
N CYS A 29 6.66 20.40 -8.47
CA CYS A 29 6.17 20.42 -9.85
C CYS A 29 4.83 19.70 -9.92
N VAL A 30 3.81 20.33 -10.50
CA VAL A 30 2.55 19.67 -10.85
C VAL A 30 2.57 19.35 -12.34
N VAL A 31 2.28 18.11 -12.71
CA VAL A 31 2.22 17.65 -14.09
C VAL A 31 0.80 17.20 -14.40
N GLU A 32 0.19 17.78 -15.43
CA GLU A 32 -1.16 17.47 -15.89
C GLU A 32 -1.10 16.92 -17.31
N ILE A 33 -1.62 15.71 -17.52
CA ILE A 33 -1.66 15.09 -18.84
C ILE A 33 -3.05 14.47 -19.13
N PRO A 34 -3.52 14.47 -20.38
CA PRO A 34 -4.72 13.71 -20.77
C PRO A 34 -4.46 12.20 -20.73
N LEU A 35 -5.44 11.41 -20.26
CA LEU A 35 -5.35 9.94 -20.29
C LEU A 35 -5.21 9.38 -21.71
N GLU A 36 -5.73 10.09 -22.70
CA GLU A 36 -5.70 9.73 -24.11
C GLU A 36 -4.32 9.92 -24.76
N SER A 37 -3.40 10.67 -24.14
CA SER A 37 -2.07 10.94 -24.69
C SER A 37 -1.05 9.95 -24.16
N ASP A 38 -0.88 8.83 -24.87
CA ASP A 38 0.13 7.83 -24.50
C ASP A 38 1.56 8.38 -24.62
N GLN A 39 1.83 9.24 -25.60
CA GLN A 39 3.13 9.89 -25.76
C GLN A 39 3.48 10.78 -24.56
N ALA A 40 2.54 11.61 -24.09
CA ALA A 40 2.74 12.39 -22.88
C ALA A 40 2.94 11.48 -21.66
N PHE A 41 2.11 10.43 -21.53
CA PHE A 41 2.20 9.49 -20.40
C PHE A 41 3.55 8.78 -20.33
N TYR A 42 4.06 8.23 -21.43
CA TYR A 42 5.37 7.58 -21.41
C TYR A 42 6.53 8.57 -21.32
N SER A 43 6.34 9.82 -21.72
CA SER A 43 7.36 10.86 -21.46
C SER A 43 7.51 11.20 -19.96
N VAL A 44 6.54 10.83 -19.12
CA VAL A 44 6.61 11.05 -17.66
C VAL A 44 7.76 10.30 -17.02
N ALA A 45 8.13 9.10 -17.47
CA ALA A 45 9.20 8.33 -16.82
C ALA A 45 10.56 9.06 -16.82
N PRO A 46 11.11 9.49 -17.97
CA PRO A 46 12.34 10.27 -17.99
C PRO A 46 12.16 11.67 -17.36
N LEU A 47 10.98 12.29 -17.50
CA LEU A 47 10.69 13.58 -16.87
C LEU A 47 10.73 13.49 -15.33
N SER A 48 10.11 12.48 -14.74
CA SER A 48 10.08 12.31 -13.28
C SER A 48 11.47 12.03 -12.72
N ARG A 49 12.27 11.22 -13.43
CA ARG A 49 13.68 10.98 -13.11
C ARG A 49 14.48 12.29 -13.12
N ALA A 50 14.32 13.11 -14.16
CA ALA A 50 15.00 14.39 -14.28
C ALA A 50 14.63 15.38 -13.15
N ILE A 51 13.33 15.51 -12.83
CA ILE A 51 12.86 16.37 -11.73
C ILE A 51 13.44 15.90 -10.39
N HIS A 52 13.48 14.59 -10.16
CA HIS A 52 14.03 14.03 -8.93
C HIS A 52 15.56 14.23 -8.84
N GLU A 53 16.30 14.09 -9.96
CA GLU A 53 17.74 14.41 -10.01
C GLU A 53 18.02 15.89 -9.71
N LEU A 54 17.11 16.80 -10.07
CA LEU A 54 17.13 18.22 -9.70
C LEU A 54 16.71 18.47 -8.24
N LYS A 55 16.50 17.40 -7.44
CA LYS A 55 16.11 17.43 -6.03
C LYS A 55 14.78 18.17 -5.80
N ALA A 56 13.85 18.03 -6.73
CA ALA A 56 12.50 18.56 -6.64
C ALA A 56 11.46 17.43 -6.58
N ASP A 57 10.28 17.78 -6.10
CA ASP A 57 9.12 16.90 -6.05
C ASP A 57 8.26 17.06 -7.30
N MET A 58 7.59 15.98 -7.68
CA MET A 58 6.63 15.91 -8.77
C MET A 58 5.31 15.32 -8.26
N ASN A 59 4.20 15.90 -8.70
CA ASN A 59 2.86 15.34 -8.56
C ASN A 59 2.19 15.23 -9.93
N LEU A 60 1.77 14.04 -10.32
CA LEU A 60 1.21 13.71 -11.63
C LEU A 60 -0.30 13.51 -11.54
N PHE A 61 -1.02 14.24 -12.36
CA PHE A 61 -2.44 14.03 -12.64
C PHE A 61 -2.63 13.60 -14.10
N VAL A 62 -3.07 12.36 -14.29
CA VAL A 62 -3.53 11.85 -15.59
C VAL A 62 -5.06 11.97 -15.63
N VAL A 63 -5.55 12.92 -16.42
CA VAL A 63 -6.94 13.36 -16.38
C VAL A 63 -7.74 12.70 -17.49
N HIS A 64 -8.84 12.05 -17.11
CA HIS A 64 -9.89 11.63 -18.02
C HIS A 64 -11.13 12.53 -17.81
N LYS A 65 -11.44 13.39 -18.80
CA LYS A 65 -12.44 14.46 -18.74
C LYS A 65 -12.13 15.57 -17.72
N ASN A 66 -12.20 15.27 -16.42
CA ASN A 66 -11.93 16.23 -15.35
C ASN A 66 -11.37 15.57 -14.06
N SER A 67 -10.58 16.33 -13.30
CA SER A 67 -10.09 15.93 -11.97
C SER A 67 -10.64 16.86 -10.89
N GLU A 68 -11.50 16.33 -10.01
CA GLU A 68 -12.08 17.08 -8.89
C GLU A 68 -11.00 17.52 -7.90
N MET A 69 -10.03 16.65 -7.63
CA MET A 69 -8.86 16.94 -6.79
C MET A 69 -8.02 18.07 -7.37
N LEU A 70 -7.59 17.96 -8.63
CA LEU A 70 -6.77 18.99 -9.27
C LEU A 70 -7.51 20.33 -9.32
N SER A 71 -8.82 20.29 -9.61
CA SER A 71 -9.65 21.49 -9.61
C SER A 71 -9.74 22.13 -8.22
N ALA A 72 -9.85 21.34 -7.16
CA ALA A 72 -9.85 21.86 -5.78
C ALA A 72 -8.50 22.50 -5.44
N LEU A 73 -7.39 21.82 -5.74
CA LEU A 73 -6.03 22.34 -5.51
C LEU A 73 -5.79 23.68 -6.23
N LYS A 74 -6.17 23.78 -7.52
CA LYS A 74 -6.08 25.03 -8.30
C LYS A 74 -6.87 26.17 -7.64
N ARG A 75 -8.10 25.90 -7.15
CA ARG A 75 -8.89 26.89 -6.40
C ARG A 75 -8.23 27.29 -5.08
N THR A 76 -7.67 26.34 -4.34
CA THR A 76 -6.91 26.61 -3.11
C THR A 76 -5.75 27.58 -3.37
N TRP A 77 -4.95 27.33 -4.41
CA TRP A 77 -3.80 28.18 -4.73
C TRP A 77 -4.23 29.56 -5.21
N ALA A 78 -5.28 29.66 -6.02
CA ALA A 78 -5.82 30.95 -6.46
C ALA A 78 -6.30 31.80 -5.28
N ALA A 79 -6.99 31.18 -4.31
CA ALA A 79 -7.47 31.84 -3.10
C ALA A 79 -6.34 32.40 -2.22
N ARG A 80 -5.14 31.81 -2.25
CA ARG A 80 -4.00 32.32 -1.45
C ARG A 80 -3.39 33.61 -2.01
N VAL A 81 -3.58 33.90 -3.29
CA VAL A 81 -2.95 35.05 -3.97
C VAL A 81 -3.82 36.29 -3.91
N LYS A 82 -5.13 36.16 -4.09
CA LYS A 82 -6.05 37.30 -4.17
C LYS A 82 -6.47 37.77 -2.77
N SER A 83 -6.40 39.08 -2.49
CA SER A 83 -7.08 39.64 -1.32
C SER A 83 -8.59 39.42 -1.50
N SER A 84 -9.17 38.56 -0.67
CA SER A 84 -10.51 38.04 -0.87
C SER A 84 -11.02 37.40 0.42
N LYS A 85 -12.35 37.25 0.53
CA LYS A 85 -12.98 36.53 1.64
C LYS A 85 -12.51 35.07 1.71
N GLU A 86 -12.24 34.45 0.55
CA GLU A 86 -11.65 33.13 0.44
C GLU A 86 -10.28 33.05 1.12
N LYS A 87 -9.43 34.05 0.91
CA LYS A 87 -8.09 34.12 1.52
C LYS A 87 -8.20 34.22 3.04
N GLU A 88 -9.03 35.14 3.53
CA GLU A 88 -9.24 35.39 4.95
C GLU A 88 -9.65 34.11 5.69
N VAL A 89 -10.70 33.41 5.23
CA VAL A 89 -11.16 32.18 5.89
C VAL A 89 -10.14 31.04 5.79
N LEU A 90 -9.34 31.01 4.73
CA LEU A 90 -8.29 30.01 4.54
C LEU A 90 -7.12 30.28 5.49
N ASP A 91 -6.74 31.55 5.67
CA ASP A 91 -5.71 31.97 6.61
C ASP A 91 -6.13 31.74 8.06
N GLU A 92 -7.39 31.98 8.42
CA GLU A 92 -7.93 31.61 9.73
C GLU A 92 -7.79 30.11 10.00
N PHE A 93 -8.13 29.27 9.01
CA PHE A 93 -7.99 27.82 9.13
C PHE A 93 -6.53 27.42 9.33
N ILE A 94 -5.63 27.93 8.50
CA ILE A 94 -4.18 27.66 8.57
C ILE A 94 -3.61 28.12 9.92
N ALA A 95 -3.92 29.34 10.36
CA ALA A 95 -3.47 29.91 11.62
C ALA A 95 -3.92 29.06 12.81
N SER A 96 -5.15 28.54 12.78
CA SER A 96 -5.67 27.68 13.85
C SER A 96 -4.88 26.36 13.99
N VAL A 97 -4.50 25.75 12.87
CA VAL A 97 -3.68 24.52 12.87
C VAL A 97 -2.24 24.84 13.28
N ASN A 98 -1.66 25.94 12.78
CA ASN A 98 -0.32 26.39 13.18
C ASN A 98 -0.24 26.62 14.70
N LYS A 99 -1.22 27.31 15.28
CA LYS A 99 -1.32 27.55 16.74
C LYS A 99 -1.36 26.25 17.52
N LYS A 100 -2.19 25.29 17.10
CA LYS A 100 -2.30 23.99 17.75
C LYS A 100 -1.01 23.17 17.68
N THR A 101 -0.35 23.18 16.54
CA THR A 101 0.84 22.36 16.28
C THR A 101 2.15 23.03 16.68
N LYS A 102 2.12 24.30 17.08
CA LYS A 102 3.30 25.14 17.33
C LYS A 102 4.30 25.09 16.16
N SER A 103 3.77 25.08 14.93
CA SER A 103 4.56 24.95 13.70
C SER A 103 3.97 25.81 12.60
N LYS A 104 4.81 26.54 11.86
CA LYS A 104 4.42 27.23 10.61
C LYS A 104 4.47 26.32 9.37
N TYR A 105 4.76 25.02 9.54
CA TYR A 105 4.91 24.13 8.39
C TYR A 105 3.59 23.93 7.61
N PHE A 106 2.45 23.92 8.29
CA PHE A 106 1.16 23.68 7.63
C PHE A 106 0.86 24.71 6.54
N GLU A 107 1.22 25.96 6.78
CA GLU A 107 1.09 27.04 5.79
C GLU A 107 1.83 26.74 4.48
N LYS A 108 2.97 26.04 4.54
CA LYS A 108 3.75 25.67 3.35
C LYS A 108 2.96 24.77 2.40
N LEU A 109 2.03 23.95 2.92
CA LEU A 109 1.20 23.07 2.09
C LEU A 109 0.33 23.85 1.10
N PHE A 110 -0.07 25.07 1.45
CA PHE A 110 -1.02 25.87 0.67
C PHE A 110 -0.34 26.76 -0.39
N LYS A 111 0.99 26.78 -0.46
CA LYS A 111 1.69 27.53 -1.51
C LYS A 111 1.39 26.93 -2.88
N LYS A 112 1.34 27.76 -3.93
CA LYS A 112 1.25 27.25 -5.31
C LYS A 112 2.49 26.39 -5.64
N PRO A 113 2.40 25.41 -6.56
CA PRO A 113 3.58 24.73 -7.07
C PRO A 113 4.50 25.74 -7.77
N GLU A 114 5.80 25.53 -7.66
CA GLU A 114 6.80 26.39 -8.30
C GLU A 114 6.81 26.20 -9.82
N LEU A 115 6.44 25.00 -10.29
CA LEU A 115 6.29 24.70 -11.71
C LEU A 115 4.98 23.96 -11.99
N THR A 116 4.33 24.33 -13.08
CA THR A 116 3.22 23.54 -13.67
C THR A 116 3.63 23.12 -15.07
N ILE A 117 3.50 21.83 -15.35
CA ILE A 117 3.82 21.20 -16.63
C ILE A 117 2.51 20.65 -17.20
N ILE A 118 2.05 21.15 -18.34
CA ILE A 118 0.78 20.75 -18.93
C ILE A 118 1.06 20.11 -20.28
N ALA A 119 0.60 18.88 -20.51
CA ALA A 119 0.72 18.25 -21.81
C ALA A 119 -0.30 18.83 -22.79
N SER A 120 0.19 19.18 -23.97
CA SER A 120 -0.60 19.43 -25.16
C SER A 120 -0.71 18.16 -26.02
N LYS A 121 -1.08 18.32 -27.29
CA LYS A 121 -1.09 17.21 -28.26
C LYS A 121 0.32 16.72 -28.62
N LYS A 122 1.36 17.57 -28.56
CA LYS A 122 2.71 17.26 -29.08
C LYS A 122 3.85 17.50 -28.10
N VAL A 123 3.65 18.37 -27.12
CA VAL A 123 4.71 18.83 -26.20
C VAL A 123 4.17 19.05 -24.79
N PHE A 124 5.05 19.13 -23.81
CA PHE A 124 4.75 19.72 -22.51
C PHE A 124 4.98 21.23 -22.54
N TYR A 125 4.04 22.01 -22.00
CA TYR A 125 4.22 23.43 -21.75
C TYR A 125 4.64 23.68 -20.29
N VAL A 126 5.71 24.45 -20.10
CA VAL A 126 6.26 24.83 -18.80
C VAL A 126 6.64 26.31 -18.82
N ASN A 127 5.87 27.17 -18.14
CA ASN A 127 6.13 28.61 -18.05
C ASN A 127 6.46 29.27 -19.41
N GLY A 128 5.69 28.94 -20.46
CA GLY A 128 5.90 29.47 -21.82
C GLY A 128 7.00 28.77 -22.63
N THR A 129 7.70 27.78 -22.07
CA THR A 129 8.67 26.94 -22.79
C THR A 129 8.05 25.61 -23.18
N GLU A 130 8.31 25.17 -24.41
CA GLU A 130 7.93 23.84 -24.90
C GLU A 130 9.02 22.80 -24.61
N LEU A 131 8.60 21.63 -24.12
CA LEU A 131 9.45 20.45 -23.96
C LEU A 131 8.88 19.31 -24.78
N GLU A 132 9.68 18.76 -25.67
CA GLU A 132 9.28 17.64 -26.53
C GLU A 132 8.95 16.38 -25.71
N PHE A 133 8.01 15.58 -26.21
CA PHE A 133 7.77 14.24 -25.70
C PHE A 133 8.93 13.31 -26.04
N GLN A 134 9.46 12.63 -25.02
CA GLN A 134 10.60 11.73 -25.14
C GLN A 134 10.16 10.28 -24.91
N THR A 135 9.80 9.60 -25.99
CA THR A 135 9.25 8.23 -25.95
C THR A 135 10.08 7.20 -26.69
N LYS A 136 11.18 7.60 -27.35
CA LYS A 136 12.06 6.71 -28.14
C LYS A 136 12.61 5.52 -27.34
N TRP A 137 12.66 5.66 -26.02
CA TRP A 137 13.09 4.62 -25.10
C TRP A 137 12.09 3.46 -24.92
N PHE A 138 10.81 3.72 -25.21
CA PHE A 138 9.68 2.85 -24.89
C PHE A 138 9.12 2.12 -26.12
N LYS A 139 8.67 0.88 -25.90
CA LYS A 139 7.84 0.12 -26.84
C LYS A 139 6.82 -0.68 -26.04
N LYS A 140 5.55 -0.66 -26.46
CA LYS A 140 4.49 -1.51 -25.87
C LYS A 140 4.88 -2.99 -26.04
N ARG A 141 4.82 -3.75 -24.94
CA ARG A 141 5.14 -5.18 -24.90
C ARG A 141 4.01 -5.95 -24.25
N LYS A 142 3.69 -7.14 -24.79
CA LYS A 142 2.62 -8.02 -24.29
C LYS A 142 1.32 -7.27 -23.95
N TRP A 143 1.00 -6.27 -24.78
CA TRP A 143 -0.03 -5.29 -24.44
C TRP A 143 -1.42 -5.91 -24.42
N ARG A 144 -1.67 -6.85 -25.33
CA ARG A 144 -2.93 -7.61 -25.38
C ARG A 144 -3.10 -8.45 -24.10
N GLU A 145 -2.06 -9.14 -23.69
CA GLU A 145 -2.04 -9.98 -22.49
C GLU A 145 -2.15 -9.12 -21.23
N LEU A 146 -1.42 -8.01 -21.14
CA LEU A 146 -1.52 -7.06 -20.05
C LEU A 146 -2.94 -6.52 -19.89
N LEU A 147 -3.57 -6.07 -20.99
CA LEU A 147 -4.96 -5.62 -20.96
C LEU A 147 -5.92 -6.75 -20.54
N ALA A 148 -5.68 -7.98 -20.98
CA ALA A 148 -6.47 -9.14 -20.54
C ALA A 148 -6.30 -9.41 -19.03
N THR A 149 -5.07 -9.32 -18.51
CA THR A 149 -4.78 -9.40 -17.07
C THR A 149 -5.48 -8.31 -16.28
N CYS A 150 -5.39 -7.04 -16.70
CA CYS A 150 -6.08 -5.94 -16.04
C CYS A 150 -7.60 -6.13 -16.05
N LYS A 151 -8.20 -6.55 -17.19
CA LYS A 151 -9.63 -6.88 -17.25
C LYS A 151 -10.01 -8.01 -16.31
N ARG A 152 -9.16 -9.04 -16.19
CA ARG A 152 -9.37 -10.17 -15.27
C ARG A 152 -9.37 -9.71 -13.81
N ILE A 153 -8.40 -8.90 -13.42
CA ILE A 153 -8.34 -8.28 -12.08
C ILE A 153 -9.59 -7.43 -11.82
N LEU A 154 -9.95 -6.54 -12.75
CA LEU A 154 -11.08 -5.62 -12.55
C LEU A 154 -12.43 -6.36 -12.54
N GLY A 155 -12.59 -7.39 -13.38
CA GLY A 155 -13.82 -8.16 -13.52
C GLY A 155 -14.00 -9.23 -12.45
N GLN A 156 -13.00 -10.10 -12.24
CA GLN A 156 -13.11 -11.20 -11.28
C GLN A 156 -12.59 -10.82 -9.89
N GLY A 157 -11.40 -10.19 -9.83
CA GLY A 157 -10.78 -9.78 -8.56
C GLY A 157 -11.56 -8.66 -7.86
N TYR A 158 -11.88 -7.58 -8.57
CA TYR A 158 -12.66 -6.47 -8.01
C TYR A 158 -14.16 -6.64 -8.17
N ASN A 159 -14.65 -7.29 -9.24
CA ASN A 159 -16.06 -7.18 -9.65
C ASN A 159 -16.50 -5.70 -9.72
N LEU A 160 -15.71 -4.91 -10.46
CA LEU A 160 -15.90 -3.47 -10.64
C LEU A 160 -17.23 -3.15 -11.33
N ARG A 161 -17.97 -2.18 -10.79
CA ARG A 161 -19.31 -1.79 -11.26
C ARG A 161 -19.27 -0.52 -12.11
N LYS A 162 -20.24 -0.41 -13.03
CA LYS A 162 -20.41 0.78 -13.89
C LYS A 162 -20.58 2.09 -13.14
N SER A 163 -21.14 2.07 -11.93
CA SER A 163 -21.34 3.27 -11.10
C SER A 163 -20.11 3.72 -10.33
N GLU A 164 -19.09 2.85 -10.16
CA GLU A 164 -17.94 3.11 -9.30
C GLU A 164 -16.95 4.11 -9.92
N ARG A 165 -16.26 4.83 -9.03
CA ARG A 165 -15.07 5.65 -9.29
C ARG A 165 -13.84 4.83 -8.95
N PHE A 166 -12.99 4.56 -9.95
CA PHE A 166 -11.79 3.75 -9.78
C PHE A 166 -10.54 4.62 -9.84
N SER A 167 -9.61 4.45 -8.89
CA SER A 167 -8.32 5.16 -8.93
C SER A 167 -7.15 4.19 -9.09
N VAL A 168 -6.15 4.61 -9.86
CA VAL A 168 -4.90 3.89 -10.06
C VAL A 168 -3.75 4.79 -9.64
N SER A 169 -2.83 4.26 -8.84
CA SER A 169 -1.57 4.91 -8.52
C SER A 169 -0.38 4.01 -8.82
N PHE A 170 0.78 4.60 -9.12
CA PHE A 170 2.02 3.88 -9.37
C PHE A 170 3.21 4.65 -8.80
N GLU A 171 4.42 4.09 -8.81
CA GLU A 171 5.64 4.77 -8.38
C GLU A 171 6.33 5.51 -9.54
N LEU A 172 6.65 6.79 -9.36
CA LEU A 172 7.50 7.54 -10.30
C LEU A 172 8.95 7.03 -10.26
N ILE A 173 9.71 7.28 -11.32
CA ILE A 173 11.09 6.82 -11.41
C ILE A 173 11.96 7.61 -10.39
N PRO A 174 12.61 6.94 -9.40
CA PRO A 174 13.39 7.61 -8.34
C PRO A 174 14.71 8.19 -8.89
N THR A 175 15.78 8.45 -8.12
CA THR A 175 17.12 8.70 -8.73
C THR A 175 17.87 7.37 -8.96
N LYS A 176 19.00 7.38 -9.69
CA LYS A 176 19.78 6.14 -9.92
C LYS A 176 20.26 5.50 -8.60
N LYS A 177 20.68 6.31 -7.63
CA LYS A 177 21.13 5.85 -6.31
C LYS A 177 19.98 5.35 -5.41
N ASP A 178 18.75 5.77 -5.70
CA ASP A 178 17.56 5.45 -4.91
C ASP A 178 16.73 4.32 -5.55
N LEU A 179 17.20 3.74 -6.67
CA LEU A 179 16.60 2.54 -7.25
C LEU A 179 16.84 1.34 -6.32
N GLN A 180 15.75 0.81 -5.76
CA GLN A 180 15.78 -0.39 -4.94
C GLN A 180 15.47 -1.67 -5.74
N LEU A 181 14.95 -1.49 -6.95
CA LEU A 181 14.67 -2.53 -7.94
C LEU A 181 15.28 -2.12 -9.29
N PRO A 182 15.53 -3.07 -10.22
CA PRO A 182 15.91 -2.76 -11.59
C PRO A 182 15.06 -1.65 -12.23
N LEU A 183 15.70 -0.77 -12.99
CA LEU A 183 15.00 0.32 -13.69
C LEU A 183 13.86 -0.20 -14.59
N ASP A 184 14.10 -1.30 -15.30
CA ASP A 184 13.10 -1.93 -16.18
C ASP A 184 11.78 -2.24 -15.45
N ASP A 185 11.83 -2.62 -14.16
CA ASP A 185 10.64 -2.93 -13.37
C ASP A 185 9.84 -1.67 -13.06
N TYR A 186 10.52 -0.56 -12.74
CA TYR A 186 9.87 0.73 -12.56
C TYR A 186 9.22 1.23 -13.86
N LEU A 187 9.88 1.00 -15.01
CA LEU A 187 9.31 1.33 -16.32
C LEU A 187 8.09 0.44 -16.66
N ASP A 188 8.08 -0.81 -16.20
CA ASP A 188 6.92 -1.71 -16.34
C ASP A 188 5.69 -1.23 -15.58
N ASN A 189 5.86 -0.64 -14.39
CA ASN A 189 4.75 -0.10 -13.61
C ASN A 189 3.95 0.96 -14.37
N LEU A 190 4.61 1.78 -15.20
CA LEU A 190 3.90 2.75 -16.04
C LEU A 190 2.97 2.02 -17.02
N SER A 191 3.45 0.96 -17.66
CA SER A 191 2.63 0.14 -18.56
C SER A 191 1.48 -0.52 -17.83
N ILE A 192 1.72 -1.09 -16.64
CA ILE A 192 0.70 -1.75 -15.82
C ILE A 192 -0.36 -0.72 -15.36
N GLY A 193 0.06 0.42 -14.82
CA GLY A 193 -0.83 1.49 -14.36
C GLY A 193 -1.68 2.07 -15.48
N TYR A 194 -1.08 2.31 -16.65
CA TYR A 194 -1.80 2.81 -17.82
C TYR A 194 -2.80 1.78 -18.38
N ALA A 195 -2.39 0.52 -18.52
CA ALA A 195 -3.29 -0.55 -18.95
C ALA A 195 -4.46 -0.74 -17.99
N MET A 196 -4.20 -0.69 -16.67
CA MET A 196 -5.22 -0.78 -15.64
C MET A 196 -6.23 0.37 -15.75
N ALA A 197 -5.76 1.60 -15.92
CA ALA A 197 -6.62 2.77 -16.09
C ALA A 197 -7.46 2.69 -17.38
N LEU A 198 -6.86 2.27 -18.50
CA LEU A 198 -7.57 2.10 -19.78
C LEU A 198 -8.60 0.98 -19.75
N ALA A 199 -8.30 -0.13 -19.07
CA ALA A 199 -9.26 -1.22 -18.86
C ALA A 199 -10.42 -0.76 -17.98
N ALA A 200 -10.13 -0.08 -16.86
CA ALA A 200 -11.15 0.44 -15.94
C ALA A 200 -12.05 1.50 -16.60
N LYS A 201 -11.50 2.35 -17.49
CA LYS A 201 -12.25 3.39 -18.21
C LYS A 201 -13.44 2.81 -18.98
N LYS A 202 -13.35 1.55 -19.43
CA LYS A 202 -14.42 0.85 -20.15
C LYS A 202 -15.44 0.17 -19.24
N MET A 203 -15.20 0.12 -17.92
CA MET A 203 -15.96 -0.68 -16.98
C MET A 203 -16.68 0.13 -15.90
N CYS A 204 -16.21 1.35 -15.60
CA CYS A 204 -16.71 2.17 -14.49
C CYS A 204 -16.97 3.64 -14.87
N LYS A 205 -17.60 4.39 -13.96
CA LYS A 205 -18.10 5.74 -14.21
C LYS A 205 -16.98 6.74 -14.43
N LYS A 206 -15.91 6.62 -13.63
CA LYS A 206 -14.78 7.54 -13.64
C LYS A 206 -13.51 6.80 -13.28
N VAL A 207 -12.42 7.17 -13.94
CA VAL A 207 -11.08 6.70 -13.64
C VAL A 207 -10.19 7.90 -13.33
N SER A 208 -9.36 7.77 -12.30
CA SER A 208 -8.22 8.65 -12.07
C SER A 208 -6.93 7.84 -12.09
N LEU A 209 -5.89 8.41 -12.70
CA LEU A 209 -4.53 7.85 -12.67
C LEU A 209 -3.59 8.97 -12.23
N GLY A 210 -2.66 8.66 -11.32
CA GLY A 210 -1.73 9.65 -10.81
C GLY A 210 -0.61 9.04 -10.00
N SER A 211 0.37 9.87 -9.67
CA SER A 211 1.51 9.48 -8.86
C SER A 211 2.18 10.71 -8.25
N SER A 212 3.10 10.50 -7.32
CA SER A 212 3.88 11.56 -6.69
C SER A 212 5.27 11.05 -6.37
N THR A 213 6.23 11.96 -6.17
CA THR A 213 7.58 11.60 -5.74
C THR A 213 7.54 10.83 -4.42
N THR A 214 7.98 9.58 -4.46
CA THR A 214 8.05 8.70 -3.29
C THR A 214 9.15 9.13 -2.33
N ARG A 215 8.98 8.82 -1.03
CA ARG A 215 9.97 9.06 0.03
C ARG A 215 10.84 7.85 0.30
N MET A 216 12.07 8.07 0.77
CA MET A 216 13.00 6.99 1.08
C MET A 216 12.91 6.54 2.54
N SER A 217 12.20 7.30 3.38
CA SER A 217 11.91 6.94 4.76
C SER A 217 10.45 7.22 5.11
N GLN A 218 9.84 6.32 5.89
CA GLN A 218 8.54 6.58 6.52
C GLN A 218 8.56 7.79 7.47
N LEU A 219 9.75 8.24 7.89
CA LEU A 219 9.92 9.42 8.73
C LEU A 219 9.98 10.72 7.92
N ASP A 220 10.10 10.65 6.60
CA ASP A 220 10.10 11.82 5.73
C ASP A 220 8.71 12.45 5.70
N LYS A 221 8.65 13.71 5.27
CA LYS A 221 7.38 14.42 5.08
C LYS A 221 6.76 13.96 3.77
N LEU A 222 5.44 13.79 3.75
CA LEU A 222 4.70 13.54 2.52
C LEU A 222 4.96 14.65 1.49
N GLU A 223 4.91 14.31 0.21
CA GLU A 223 4.99 15.28 -0.89
C GLU A 223 3.89 16.34 -0.74
N ARG A 224 4.27 17.61 -0.94
CA ARG A 224 3.49 18.78 -0.54
C ARG A 224 2.08 18.83 -1.14
N ILE A 225 1.95 18.51 -2.42
CA ILE A 225 0.65 18.50 -3.12
C ILE A 225 -0.19 17.32 -2.64
N SER A 226 0.42 16.16 -2.41
CA SER A 226 -0.23 14.98 -1.87
C SER A 226 -0.73 15.20 -0.43
N ASP A 227 0.06 15.86 0.41
CA ASP A 227 -0.30 16.24 1.79
C ASP A 227 -1.45 17.26 1.81
N LEU A 228 -1.40 18.28 0.94
CA LEU A 228 -2.52 19.20 0.77
C LEU A 228 -3.78 18.47 0.30
N GLY A 229 -3.69 17.63 -0.74
CA GLY A 229 -4.83 16.87 -1.26
C GLY A 229 -5.46 15.96 -0.21
N ALA A 230 -4.63 15.23 0.55
CA ALA A 230 -5.08 14.41 1.67
C ALA A 230 -5.73 15.26 2.78
N THR A 231 -5.17 16.43 3.08
CA THR A 231 -5.73 17.38 4.05
C THR A 231 -7.12 17.84 3.61
N LEU A 232 -7.26 18.31 2.37
CA LEU A 232 -8.53 18.83 1.84
C LEU A 232 -9.63 17.76 1.89
N VAL A 233 -9.36 16.55 1.39
CA VAL A 233 -10.35 15.47 1.36
C VAL A 233 -10.71 14.98 2.77
N GLY A 234 -9.72 14.83 3.66
CA GLY A 234 -9.99 14.41 5.03
C GLY A 234 -10.78 15.45 5.82
N CYS A 235 -10.42 16.73 5.71
CA CYS A 235 -11.14 17.82 6.37
C CYS A 235 -12.54 18.02 5.79
N GLU A 236 -12.72 17.84 4.48
CA GLU A 236 -14.03 17.86 3.83
C GLU A 236 -14.96 16.80 4.41
N TYR A 237 -14.44 15.59 4.61
CA TYR A 237 -15.20 14.50 5.22
C TYR A 237 -15.59 14.78 6.67
N GLU A 238 -14.72 15.43 7.44
CA GLU A 238 -14.93 15.71 8.87
C GLU A 238 -15.44 17.12 9.18
N LYS A 239 -15.78 17.93 8.18
CA LYS A 239 -16.11 19.37 8.36
C LYS A 239 -17.28 19.65 9.31
N ASN A 240 -18.11 18.65 9.59
CA ASN A 240 -19.25 18.76 10.50
C ASN A 240 -18.94 18.36 11.94
N ILE A 241 -17.73 17.89 12.25
CA ILE A 241 -17.31 17.61 13.62
C ILE A 241 -17.12 18.93 14.39
N ASN A 242 -17.62 18.96 15.62
CA ASN A 242 -17.51 20.08 16.54
C ASN A 242 -16.08 20.19 17.14
N GLU A 243 -15.11 20.55 16.31
CA GLU A 243 -13.76 20.96 16.74
C GLU A 243 -13.32 22.25 16.00
N PRO A 244 -12.46 23.09 16.60
CA PRO A 244 -12.14 24.42 16.07
C PRO A 244 -11.63 24.45 14.62
N TRP A 245 -10.80 23.48 14.25
CA TRP A 245 -10.21 23.37 12.91
C TRP A 245 -11.23 22.97 11.85
N PHE A 246 -12.15 22.03 12.15
CA PHE A 246 -13.18 21.61 11.20
C PHE A 246 -14.28 22.66 11.03
N LYS A 247 -14.65 23.39 12.10
CA LYS A 247 -15.54 24.55 11.99
C LYS A 247 -15.00 25.62 11.03
N LYS A 248 -13.71 25.95 11.15
CA LYS A 248 -13.05 26.88 10.23
C LYS A 248 -12.97 26.30 8.81
N PHE A 249 -12.58 25.03 8.67
CA PHE A 249 -12.56 24.37 7.37
C PHE A 249 -13.94 24.32 6.69
N LYS A 250 -15.04 24.18 7.44
CA LYS A 250 -16.40 24.20 6.89
C LYS A 250 -16.70 25.51 6.14
N LYS A 251 -16.22 26.65 6.65
CA LYS A 251 -16.31 27.95 5.95
C LYS A 251 -15.50 27.92 4.64
N VAL A 252 -14.27 27.42 4.70
CA VAL A 252 -13.39 27.25 3.53
C VAL A 252 -14.06 26.35 2.47
N SER A 253 -14.60 25.21 2.89
CA SER A 253 -15.29 24.23 2.04
C SER A 253 -16.45 24.86 1.26
N LYS A 254 -17.27 25.69 1.92
CA LYS A 254 -18.39 26.40 1.28
C LYS A 254 -17.91 27.35 0.20
N LEU A 255 -16.92 28.20 0.50
CA LEU A 255 -16.44 29.22 -0.44
C LEU A 255 -15.64 28.61 -1.61
N LEU A 256 -14.81 27.60 -1.33
CA LEU A 256 -13.96 26.95 -2.35
C LEU A 256 -14.60 25.72 -3.00
N ARG A 257 -15.88 25.44 -2.70
CA ARG A 257 -16.68 24.36 -3.29
C ARG A 257 -16.00 23.00 -3.20
N TYR A 258 -15.57 22.63 -1.99
CA TYR A 258 -14.90 21.35 -1.73
C TYR A 258 -15.88 20.18 -1.55
N ASP A 259 -17.19 20.44 -1.48
CA ASP A 259 -18.28 19.45 -1.48
C ASP A 259 -18.25 18.48 -2.66
N ARG A 260 -17.55 18.86 -3.74
CA ARG A 260 -17.34 18.05 -4.94
C ARG A 260 -16.23 17.00 -4.77
N LEU A 261 -15.38 17.09 -3.75
CA LEU A 261 -14.31 16.12 -3.51
C LEU A 261 -14.90 14.81 -3.02
N LYS A 262 -14.84 13.77 -3.84
CA LYS A 262 -15.29 12.42 -3.49
C LYS A 262 -14.11 11.45 -3.48
N PRO A 263 -13.97 10.60 -2.44
CA PRO A 263 -13.04 9.50 -2.50
C PRO A 263 -13.41 8.55 -3.65
N SER A 264 -12.45 7.76 -4.11
CA SER A 264 -12.73 6.65 -5.03
C SER A 264 -13.48 5.55 -4.29
N ASP A 265 -14.44 4.89 -4.96
CA ASP A 265 -15.14 3.72 -4.42
C ASP A 265 -14.20 2.50 -4.39
N ALA A 266 -13.29 2.42 -5.34
CA ALA A 266 -12.26 1.40 -5.44
C ALA A 266 -10.91 1.97 -5.93
N ALA A 267 -9.80 1.42 -5.46
CA ALA A 267 -8.47 1.90 -5.80
C ALA A 267 -7.46 0.76 -5.97
N PHE A 268 -6.48 0.93 -6.85
CA PHE A 268 -5.37 0.00 -7.09
C PHE A 268 -4.03 0.74 -7.08
N GLY A 269 -3.09 0.31 -6.23
CA GLY A 269 -1.76 0.93 -6.11
C GLY A 269 -0.64 -0.01 -6.53
N ILE A 270 0.30 0.49 -7.34
CA ILE A 270 1.56 -0.18 -7.67
C ILE A 270 2.67 0.50 -6.87
N HIS A 271 3.24 -0.20 -5.91
CA HIS A 271 4.23 0.37 -4.99
C HIS A 271 5.62 -0.17 -5.28
N GLY A 272 6.61 0.68 -5.38
CA GLY A 272 8.01 0.27 -5.23
C GLY A 272 8.35 0.12 -3.76
N LYS A 273 9.62 0.37 -3.43
CA LYS A 273 10.13 0.19 -2.07
C LYS A 273 10.21 1.50 -1.28
N GLY A 274 9.73 2.60 -1.83
CA GLY A 274 9.65 3.84 -1.08
C GLY A 274 8.33 3.98 -0.29
N TYR A 275 8.19 5.11 0.39
CA TYR A 275 7.09 5.41 1.31
C TYR A 275 6.29 6.62 0.83
N GLY A 276 5.02 6.72 1.22
CA GLY A 276 4.25 7.96 1.07
C GLY A 276 4.81 9.11 1.93
N GLY A 277 5.33 8.79 3.13
CA GLY A 277 5.78 9.78 4.10
C GLY A 277 4.68 10.19 5.09
N LYS A 278 5.04 11.06 6.04
CA LYS A 278 4.16 11.52 7.12
C LYS A 278 3.20 12.60 6.64
N HIS A 279 1.91 12.29 6.71
CA HIS A 279 0.82 13.24 6.51
C HIS A 279 0.75 14.27 7.64
N PHE A 280 1.04 15.55 7.38
CA PHE A 280 1.19 16.53 8.46
C PHE A 280 -0.08 16.67 9.31
N PHE A 281 -1.24 16.87 8.67
CA PHE A 281 -2.49 17.10 9.41
C PHE A 281 -2.87 15.87 10.22
N GLY A 282 -2.75 14.67 9.64
CA GLY A 282 -3.08 13.42 10.31
C GLY A 282 -2.16 13.08 11.49
N MET A 283 -0.87 13.42 11.38
CA MET A 283 0.11 13.17 12.45
C MET A 283 0.01 14.14 13.62
N ASN A 284 -0.52 15.35 13.42
CA ASN A 284 -0.51 16.40 14.45
C ASN A 284 -1.91 16.79 14.96
N ILE A 285 -2.95 16.64 14.13
CA ILE A 285 -4.35 16.92 14.47
C ILE A 285 -5.17 15.63 14.47
N GLY A 286 -5.01 14.81 13.43
CA GLY A 286 -5.80 13.60 13.21
C GLY A 286 -7.25 13.89 12.80
N TYR A 287 -7.92 12.88 12.25
CA TYR A 287 -9.32 12.94 11.84
C TYR A 287 -10.18 12.20 12.85
N PRO A 288 -10.94 12.89 13.72
CA PRO A 288 -11.68 12.26 14.80
C PRO A 288 -12.80 11.37 14.28
N THR A 289 -13.06 10.28 15.01
CA THR A 289 -14.30 9.52 14.83
C THR A 289 -15.50 10.39 15.22
N PRO A 290 -16.74 10.12 14.74
CA PRO A 290 -17.90 10.95 15.07
C PRO A 290 -18.16 11.09 16.58
N ASN A 291 -17.89 10.01 17.35
CA ASN A 291 -17.97 10.01 18.81
C ASN A 291 -16.72 10.57 19.52
N ARG A 292 -15.70 11.01 18.76
CA ARG A 292 -14.42 11.58 19.21
C ARG A 292 -13.59 10.68 20.13
N LYS A 293 -13.91 9.38 20.22
CA LYS A 293 -13.17 8.41 21.06
C LYS A 293 -11.85 7.96 20.42
N SER A 294 -11.65 8.22 19.12
CA SER A 294 -10.39 7.94 18.44
C SER A 294 -10.13 8.92 17.28
N ARG A 295 -8.98 8.77 16.62
CA ARG A 295 -8.56 9.57 15.46
C ARG A 295 -7.86 8.71 14.41
N TRP A 296 -8.14 9.00 13.15
CA TRP A 296 -7.43 8.47 11.99
C TRP A 296 -6.26 9.37 11.59
N GLN A 297 -5.19 8.77 11.07
CA GLN A 297 -3.93 9.45 10.76
C GLN A 297 -3.78 9.77 9.27
N GLY A 298 -4.74 9.33 8.46
CA GLY A 298 -4.82 9.69 7.05
C GLY A 298 -6.19 9.35 6.47
N PRO A 299 -6.65 10.09 5.45
CA PRO A 299 -7.92 9.84 4.81
C PRO A 299 -7.99 8.45 4.16
N GLY A 300 -6.88 7.92 3.64
CA GLY A 300 -6.85 6.56 3.08
C GLY A 300 -7.27 5.49 4.10
N GLN A 301 -6.69 5.52 5.30
CA GLN A 301 -7.09 4.61 6.39
C GLN A 301 -8.52 4.87 6.86
N MET A 302 -8.92 6.13 6.96
CA MET A 302 -10.27 6.52 7.37
C MET A 302 -11.36 6.06 6.41
N PHE A 303 -11.08 6.07 5.10
CA PHE A 303 -12.03 5.62 4.08
C PHE A 303 -12.02 4.11 3.92
N LEU A 304 -10.85 3.47 4.03
CA LEU A 304 -10.74 2.02 3.95
C LEU A 304 -11.24 1.35 5.23
N LYS A 305 -11.10 2.01 6.39
CA LYS A 305 -11.41 1.49 7.73
C LYS A 305 -10.91 0.04 7.94
N PRO A 306 -9.62 -0.26 7.76
CA PRO A 306 -9.14 -1.64 7.84
C PRO A 306 -9.60 -2.32 9.12
N TYR A 307 -10.17 -3.53 9.02
CA TYR A 307 -10.83 -4.19 10.15
C TYR A 307 -9.90 -4.48 11.32
N TRP A 308 -8.59 -4.50 11.09
CA TRP A 308 -7.57 -4.76 12.09
C TRP A 308 -7.11 -3.53 12.87
N LEU A 309 -7.59 -2.33 12.51
CA LEU A 309 -7.29 -1.13 13.28
C LEU A 309 -8.32 -0.92 14.39
N THR A 310 -7.88 -0.54 15.59
CA THR A 310 -8.77 -0.27 16.73
C THR A 310 -9.84 0.78 16.37
N GLN A 311 -9.46 1.77 15.58
CA GLN A 311 -10.31 2.85 15.07
C GLN A 311 -11.58 2.31 14.39
N SER A 312 -11.48 1.21 13.64
CA SER A 312 -12.61 0.61 12.91
C SER A 312 -13.70 0.05 13.83
N LYS A 313 -13.35 -0.36 15.06
CA LYS A 313 -14.34 -0.75 16.08
C LYS A 313 -15.12 0.44 16.62
N ILE A 314 -14.45 1.59 16.70
CA ILE A 314 -14.95 2.83 17.31
C ILE A 314 -15.77 3.66 16.31
N ASP A 315 -15.32 3.73 15.07
CA ASP A 315 -15.99 4.45 13.99
C ASP A 315 -17.09 3.59 13.36
N LYS A 316 -18.36 3.96 13.53
CA LYS A 316 -19.51 3.19 13.01
C LYS A 316 -19.91 3.52 11.58
N ARG A 317 -19.31 4.55 10.96
CA ARG A 317 -19.61 4.92 9.57
C ARG A 317 -19.23 3.80 8.62
N ASP A 318 -19.92 3.72 7.47
CA ASP A 318 -19.50 2.81 6.42
C ASP A 318 -18.18 3.24 5.77
N PRO A 319 -17.34 2.27 5.35
CA PRO A 319 -16.17 2.58 4.55
C PRO A 319 -16.57 3.26 3.24
N LYS A 320 -15.66 4.08 2.71
CA LYS A 320 -15.85 4.80 1.44
C LYS A 320 -15.05 4.21 0.29
N THR A 321 -14.08 3.33 0.57
CA THR A 321 -13.23 2.73 -0.47
C THR A 321 -12.90 1.27 -0.17
N ARG A 322 -12.59 0.54 -1.24
CA ARG A 322 -11.87 -0.74 -1.23
C ARG A 322 -10.55 -0.58 -1.98
N TYR A 323 -9.51 -1.25 -1.52
CA TYR A 323 -8.15 -1.00 -2.01
C TYR A 323 -7.39 -2.30 -2.23
N ALA A 324 -6.72 -2.43 -3.37
CA ALA A 324 -5.70 -3.46 -3.53
C ALA A 324 -4.37 -2.87 -3.94
N ILE A 325 -3.32 -3.62 -3.67
CA ILE A 325 -1.97 -3.25 -4.06
C ILE A 325 -1.29 -4.33 -4.89
N THR A 326 -0.30 -3.91 -5.65
CA THR A 326 0.79 -4.76 -6.12
C THR A 326 2.12 -4.09 -5.80
N GLU A 327 3.21 -4.86 -5.85
CA GLU A 327 4.56 -4.31 -5.86
C GLU A 327 4.96 -3.95 -7.30
N THR A 328 6.01 -3.14 -7.44
CA THR A 328 6.76 -3.01 -8.67
C THR A 328 7.27 -4.38 -9.10
N LEU A 329 6.72 -4.87 -10.20
CA LEU A 329 6.98 -6.21 -10.72
C LEU A 329 7.38 -6.12 -12.20
N PRO A 330 8.29 -6.98 -12.66
CA PRO A 330 8.47 -7.20 -14.09
C PRO A 330 7.13 -7.53 -14.73
N LEU A 331 6.84 -6.94 -15.89
CA LEU A 331 5.56 -7.11 -16.59
C LEU A 331 5.22 -8.57 -16.82
N GLU A 332 6.22 -9.37 -17.19
CA GLU A 332 6.07 -10.80 -17.45
C GLU A 332 5.69 -11.57 -16.17
N ASN A 333 6.16 -11.11 -15.00
CA ASN A 333 5.74 -11.66 -13.72
C ASN A 333 4.31 -11.23 -13.42
N PHE A 334 4.00 -9.93 -13.49
CA PHE A 334 2.64 -9.43 -13.26
C PHE A 334 1.59 -10.13 -14.13
N ILE A 335 1.84 -10.25 -15.44
CA ILE A 335 0.94 -10.95 -16.36
C ILE A 335 0.78 -12.40 -15.93
N ARG A 336 1.89 -13.12 -15.71
CA ARG A 336 1.86 -14.55 -15.36
C ARG A 336 1.09 -14.80 -14.07
N THR A 337 1.39 -14.04 -13.01
CA THR A 337 0.89 -14.31 -11.66
C THR A 337 -0.51 -13.79 -11.41
N CYS A 338 -0.93 -12.74 -12.13
CA CYS A 338 -2.26 -12.16 -12.02
C CYS A 338 -3.23 -12.64 -13.11
N TYR A 339 -2.75 -13.25 -14.21
CA TYR A 339 -3.63 -13.88 -15.19
C TYR A 339 -4.03 -15.29 -14.74
N VAL A 340 -4.81 -15.32 -13.67
CA VAL A 340 -5.39 -16.51 -13.06
C VAL A 340 -6.91 -16.43 -13.07
N ASP A 341 -7.56 -17.57 -12.87
CA ASP A 341 -8.97 -17.57 -12.50
C ASP A 341 -9.09 -17.33 -11.00
N TYR A 342 -9.60 -16.15 -10.62
CA TYR A 342 -9.73 -15.75 -9.22
C TYR A 342 -10.87 -16.48 -8.50
N PHE A 343 -11.79 -17.12 -9.23
CA PHE A 343 -12.79 -18.00 -8.61
C PHE A 343 -12.18 -19.37 -8.31
N GLU A 344 -11.32 -19.91 -9.16
CA GLU A 344 -10.59 -21.14 -8.86
C GLU A 344 -9.66 -20.99 -7.67
N LEU A 345 -8.91 -19.90 -7.63
CA LEU A 345 -7.99 -19.60 -6.53
C LEU A 345 -8.77 -19.51 -5.19
N ARG A 346 -9.94 -18.86 -5.21
CA ARG A 346 -10.90 -18.86 -4.08
C ARG A 346 -11.27 -20.25 -3.60
N ARG A 347 -11.64 -21.13 -4.52
CA ARG A 347 -12.11 -22.48 -4.18
C ARG A 347 -11.00 -23.28 -3.51
N MET A 348 -9.75 -23.09 -3.92
CA MET A 348 -8.59 -23.68 -3.23
C MET A 348 -8.44 -23.10 -1.82
N ASP A 349 -8.47 -21.77 -1.69
CA ASP A 349 -8.32 -21.09 -0.40
C ASP A 349 -9.45 -21.48 0.58
N ASP A 350 -10.69 -21.57 0.11
CA ASP A 350 -11.84 -21.97 0.91
C ASP A 350 -11.76 -23.42 1.41
N ARG A 351 -11.16 -24.34 0.62
CA ARG A 351 -10.89 -25.71 1.08
C ARG A 351 -9.90 -25.75 2.25
N ILE A 352 -8.81 -24.99 2.15
CA ILE A 352 -7.83 -24.87 3.25
C ILE A 352 -8.48 -24.21 4.48
N ARG A 353 -9.24 -23.12 4.29
CA ARG A 353 -9.98 -22.44 5.37
C ARG A 353 -10.94 -23.40 6.07
N HIS A 354 -11.65 -24.24 5.31
CA HIS A 354 -12.58 -25.23 5.86
C HIS A 354 -11.87 -26.26 6.75
N VAL A 355 -10.70 -26.76 6.34
CA VAL A 355 -9.90 -27.66 7.18
C VAL A 355 -9.42 -26.95 8.45
N LEU A 356 -8.84 -25.75 8.32
CA LEU A 356 -8.31 -25.00 9.46
C LEU A 356 -9.39 -24.68 10.52
N LYS A 357 -10.62 -24.41 10.09
CA LYS A 357 -11.76 -24.12 10.97
C LYS A 357 -12.26 -25.31 11.79
N GLN A 358 -11.76 -26.52 11.55
CA GLN A 358 -12.10 -27.72 12.30
C GLN A 358 -11.07 -28.06 13.39
N GLY A 359 -9.89 -27.44 13.32
CA GLY A 359 -8.76 -27.74 14.19
C GLY A 359 -8.80 -27.04 15.55
N LYS A 360 -8.49 -27.76 16.62
CA LYS A 360 -8.11 -27.19 17.93
C LYS A 360 -6.64 -26.80 17.97
N THR A 361 -5.79 -27.58 17.32
CA THR A 361 -4.37 -27.31 17.21
C THR A 361 -3.95 -27.38 15.74
N PHE A 362 -3.13 -26.44 15.27
CA PHE A 362 -2.50 -26.49 13.96
C PHE A 362 -1.00 -26.76 14.12
N PHE A 363 -0.48 -27.71 13.34
CA PHE A 363 0.90 -28.13 13.38
C PHE A 363 1.59 -27.87 12.04
N VAL A 364 2.85 -27.45 12.10
CA VAL A 364 3.74 -27.34 10.94
C VAL A 364 5.07 -27.99 11.28
N LYS A 365 5.46 -29.04 10.55
CA LYS A 365 6.69 -29.79 10.81
C LYS A 365 7.48 -29.99 9.53
N GLY A 366 8.67 -29.39 9.46
CA GLY A 366 9.65 -29.65 8.41
C GLY A 366 10.57 -30.81 8.75
N LYS A 367 11.31 -31.30 7.75
CA LYS A 367 12.45 -32.21 7.93
C LYS A 367 13.56 -31.48 8.70
N LYS A 368 14.24 -32.20 9.59
CA LYS A 368 15.45 -31.74 10.25
C LYS A 368 16.57 -31.47 9.24
N MET A 369 17.19 -30.29 9.31
CA MET A 369 18.31 -29.83 8.48
C MET A 369 19.48 -29.48 9.39
N GLY A 370 20.32 -30.47 9.72
CA GLY A 370 21.34 -30.31 10.76
C GLY A 370 20.69 -30.12 12.13
N ASN A 371 20.99 -29.01 12.80
CA ASN A 371 20.37 -28.63 14.09
C ASN A 371 19.11 -27.76 13.93
N LEU A 372 18.68 -27.46 12.70
CA LEU A 372 17.51 -26.62 12.43
C LEU A 372 16.31 -27.46 12.01
N GLN A 373 15.12 -27.09 12.47
CA GLN A 373 13.86 -27.67 12.03
C GLN A 373 12.75 -26.63 12.19
N THR A 374 11.93 -26.45 11.16
CA THR A 374 10.64 -25.79 11.34
C THR A 374 9.74 -26.74 12.10
N ASN A 375 9.32 -26.35 13.30
CA ASN A 375 8.43 -27.11 14.15
C ASN A 375 7.56 -26.11 14.91
N LEU A 376 6.32 -25.94 14.47
CA LEU A 376 5.37 -24.99 15.02
C LEU A 376 4.13 -25.71 15.53
N ARG A 377 3.64 -25.23 16.67
CA ARG A 377 2.36 -25.59 17.25
C ARG A 377 1.56 -24.34 17.54
N LEU A 378 0.35 -24.26 17.00
CA LEU A 378 -0.56 -23.14 17.14
C LEU A 378 -1.87 -23.57 17.77
N ASP A 379 -2.29 -22.88 18.83
CA ASP A 379 -3.65 -22.99 19.35
C ASP A 379 -4.66 -22.32 18.40
N MET A 380 -5.62 -23.11 17.93
CA MET A 380 -6.70 -22.71 17.02
C MET A 380 -8.03 -22.53 17.75
N THR A 381 -8.08 -22.65 19.08
CA THR A 381 -9.30 -22.53 19.89
C THR A 381 -10.07 -21.23 19.64
N ARG A 382 -9.37 -20.11 19.37
CA ARG A 382 -10.03 -18.85 19.02
C ARG A 382 -10.71 -18.88 17.66
N VAL A 383 -10.10 -19.54 16.67
CA VAL A 383 -10.71 -19.76 15.36
C VAL A 383 -11.94 -20.65 15.51
N LEU A 384 -11.83 -21.78 16.22
CA LEU A 384 -12.95 -22.68 16.51
C LEU A 384 -14.13 -21.95 17.15
N LYS A 385 -13.85 -21.08 18.12
CA LYS A 385 -14.86 -20.26 18.82
C LYS A 385 -15.32 -19.03 18.02
N LYS A 386 -14.95 -18.92 16.73
CA LYS A 386 -15.29 -17.80 15.83
C LYS A 386 -14.90 -16.43 16.42
N LYS A 387 -13.78 -16.37 17.16
CA LYS A 387 -13.22 -15.14 17.76
C LYS A 387 -12.06 -14.54 16.95
N SER A 388 -11.57 -15.28 15.95
CA SER A 388 -10.51 -14.90 15.03
C SER A 388 -10.84 -15.46 13.64
N PRO A 389 -10.84 -14.62 12.58
CA PRO A 389 -11.13 -15.07 11.22
C PRO A 389 -9.93 -15.79 10.60
N ILE A 390 -10.20 -16.61 9.58
CA ILE A 390 -9.19 -17.04 8.60
C ILE A 390 -9.55 -16.42 7.26
N LEU A 391 -8.58 -15.75 6.64
CA LEU A 391 -8.76 -14.82 5.52
C LEU A 391 -8.09 -15.33 4.24
N ALA A 392 -8.41 -14.70 3.11
CA ALA A 392 -7.84 -15.00 1.79
C ALA A 392 -7.49 -13.71 1.02
N SER A 393 -6.29 -13.62 0.45
CA SER A 393 -5.69 -12.35 0.01
C SER A 393 -6.03 -11.87 -1.40
N ASP A 394 -6.44 -12.78 -2.29
CA ASP A 394 -6.76 -12.55 -3.70
C ASP A 394 -8.14 -11.91 -3.93
N ILE A 395 -8.90 -11.73 -2.85
CA ILE A 395 -10.36 -11.86 -2.94
C ILE A 395 -11.11 -10.90 -2.05
N GLU A 396 -10.45 -10.38 -1.02
CA GLU A 396 -11.13 -9.55 -0.06
C GLU A 396 -11.72 -8.32 -0.73
N VAL A 397 -11.09 -7.75 -1.78
CA VAL A 397 -11.59 -6.59 -2.52
C VAL A 397 -12.89 -6.82 -3.29
N ASN A 398 -13.24 -8.05 -3.66
CA ASN A 398 -14.51 -8.34 -4.34
C ASN A 398 -15.70 -8.17 -3.37
N PRO A 399 -16.69 -7.31 -3.68
CA PRO A 399 -17.87 -7.13 -2.84
C PRO A 399 -18.67 -8.41 -2.56
N LYS A 400 -18.59 -9.42 -3.44
CA LYS A 400 -19.29 -10.71 -3.30
C LYS A 400 -18.68 -11.66 -2.26
N THR A 401 -17.43 -11.44 -1.86
CA THR A 401 -16.74 -12.29 -0.86
C THR A 401 -17.40 -12.15 0.51
N GLU A 402 -17.50 -13.21 1.30
CA GLU A 402 -17.99 -13.08 2.68
C GLU A 402 -17.11 -12.12 3.51
N ARG A 403 -17.72 -11.31 4.38
CA ARG A 403 -17.02 -10.41 5.31
C ARG A 403 -16.86 -11.04 6.70
N GLU A 404 -16.09 -12.12 6.79
CA GLU A 404 -15.91 -12.85 8.05
C GLU A 404 -15.35 -11.95 9.17
N ALA A 405 -14.32 -11.16 8.87
CA ALA A 405 -13.75 -10.20 9.82
C ALA A 405 -14.78 -9.15 10.31
N SER A 406 -15.65 -8.65 9.42
CA SER A 406 -16.74 -7.73 9.81
C SER A 406 -17.67 -8.38 10.84
N LYS A 407 -18.09 -9.62 10.59
CA LYS A 407 -19.00 -10.37 11.48
C LYS A 407 -18.36 -10.65 12.84
N ILE A 408 -17.14 -11.18 12.83
CA ILE A 408 -16.41 -11.55 14.06
C ILE A 408 -16.08 -10.32 14.91
N PHE A 409 -15.56 -9.25 14.30
CA PHE A 409 -15.12 -8.07 15.03
C PHE A 409 -16.22 -7.02 15.22
N LYS A 410 -17.40 -7.21 14.63
CA LYS A 410 -18.53 -6.28 14.63
C LYS A 410 -18.11 -4.88 14.16
N VAL A 411 -17.43 -4.84 13.00
CA VAL A 411 -16.89 -3.61 12.39
C VAL A 411 -17.37 -3.43 10.96
N ASN A 412 -17.58 -2.18 10.58
CA ASN A 412 -17.76 -1.79 9.18
C ASN A 412 -16.39 -1.46 8.60
N HIS A 413 -15.92 -2.25 7.64
CA HIS A 413 -14.63 -2.05 6.99
C HIS A 413 -14.73 -2.14 5.47
N GLY A 414 -13.87 -1.37 4.82
CA GLY A 414 -13.57 -1.48 3.41
C GLY A 414 -12.68 -2.69 3.18
N ARG A 415 -12.70 -3.16 1.95
CA ARG A 415 -12.01 -4.39 1.59
C ARG A 415 -10.59 -4.11 1.15
N TYR A 416 -9.64 -4.95 1.56
CA TYR A 416 -8.22 -4.81 1.23
C TYR A 416 -7.69 -6.09 0.57
N GLY A 417 -6.75 -6.02 -0.35
CA GLY A 417 -6.16 -7.24 -0.93
C GLY A 417 -4.89 -6.99 -1.73
N ASN A 418 -4.27 -8.06 -2.21
CA ASN A 418 -3.05 -8.02 -3.00
C ASN A 418 -3.29 -8.64 -4.39
N PHE A 419 -2.59 -8.13 -5.39
CA PHE A 419 -2.44 -8.77 -6.70
C PHE A 419 -0.95 -8.91 -7.02
N PRO A 420 -0.43 -10.12 -7.28
CA PRO A 420 -1.14 -11.40 -7.22
C PRO A 420 -1.64 -11.69 -5.80
N GLY A 421 -2.70 -12.49 -5.69
CA GLY A 421 -3.10 -13.09 -4.43
C GLY A 421 -2.93 -14.61 -4.50
N GLY A 422 -3.53 -15.33 -3.55
CA GLY A 422 -3.47 -16.78 -3.43
C GLY A 422 -2.75 -17.17 -2.16
N GLU A 423 -3.38 -16.91 -1.04
CA GLU A 423 -2.93 -17.35 0.27
C GLU A 423 -4.10 -17.39 1.25
N VAL A 424 -4.00 -18.30 2.21
CA VAL A 424 -4.90 -18.37 3.36
C VAL A 424 -4.12 -17.96 4.60
N PHE A 425 -4.57 -16.92 5.30
CA PHE A 425 -3.81 -16.33 6.40
C PHE A 425 -4.67 -15.94 7.60
N TRP A 426 -4.04 -15.85 8.76
CA TRP A 426 -4.67 -15.38 10.00
C TRP A 426 -3.64 -14.92 11.02
N THR A 427 -4.09 -14.21 12.06
CA THR A 427 -3.21 -13.80 13.17
C THR A 427 -3.10 -14.89 14.23
N PRO A 428 -1.89 -15.43 14.47
CA PRO A 428 -1.70 -16.44 15.51
C PRO A 428 -1.68 -15.80 16.91
N TYR A 429 -2.44 -16.38 17.84
CA TYR A 429 -2.49 -15.90 19.24
C TYR A 429 -1.44 -16.57 20.12
N ASP A 430 -1.43 -17.90 20.17
CA ASP A 430 -0.48 -18.71 20.93
C ASP A 430 0.23 -19.68 19.97
N LEU A 431 1.29 -19.16 19.37
CA LEU A 431 2.20 -19.90 18.49
C LEU A 431 3.48 -20.21 19.27
N ASN A 432 3.95 -21.45 19.19
CA ASN A 432 5.17 -21.90 19.85
C ASN A 432 6.02 -22.72 18.89
N GLY A 433 7.35 -22.63 19.05
CA GLY A 433 8.31 -23.47 18.35
C GLY A 433 9.34 -22.69 17.56
N THR A 434 9.88 -23.31 16.50
CA THR A 434 10.93 -22.72 15.65
C THR A 434 10.46 -22.60 14.22
N TYR A 435 10.72 -21.45 13.61
CA TYR A 435 10.46 -21.20 12.19
C TYR A 435 11.78 -20.94 11.45
N VAL A 436 11.98 -21.63 10.32
CA VAL A 436 13.20 -21.55 9.50
C VAL A 436 12.84 -21.00 8.12
N GLY A 437 12.94 -19.68 7.95
CA GLY A 437 12.75 -19.03 6.65
C GLY A 437 13.96 -19.20 5.74
N ASP A 438 13.73 -19.61 4.48
CA ASP A 438 14.79 -20.02 3.55
C ASP A 438 14.56 -19.61 2.09
N VAL A 439 13.66 -18.64 1.85
CA VAL A 439 13.37 -18.14 0.50
C VAL A 439 13.58 -16.64 0.40
N VAL A 440 12.65 -15.83 0.93
CA VAL A 440 12.69 -14.37 0.88
C VAL A 440 12.14 -13.82 2.19
N ILE A 441 12.68 -12.68 2.64
CA ILE A 441 12.13 -11.87 3.72
C ILE A 441 11.94 -10.43 3.25
N ASN A 442 10.83 -9.81 3.64
CA ASN A 442 10.60 -8.38 3.42
C ASN A 442 10.82 -7.59 4.71
N VAL A 443 11.70 -6.59 4.64
CA VAL A 443 12.04 -5.76 5.81
C VAL A 443 11.85 -4.27 5.47
N ASP A 444 12.76 -3.74 4.69
CA ASP A 444 12.70 -2.44 4.01
C ASP A 444 12.68 -2.65 2.48
N GLN A 445 13.28 -3.74 2.03
CA GLN A 445 13.16 -4.33 0.71
C GLN A 445 13.05 -5.86 0.84
N SER A 446 12.90 -6.53 -0.30
CA SER A 446 12.94 -7.99 -0.36
C SER A 446 14.38 -8.48 -0.37
N TYR A 447 14.74 -9.32 0.58
CA TYR A 447 16.04 -10.00 0.65
C TYR A 447 15.87 -11.47 0.35
N ILE A 448 16.68 -11.98 -0.57
CA ILE A 448 16.80 -13.43 -0.79
C ILE A 448 17.53 -14.03 0.41
N ILE A 449 16.94 -15.05 1.01
CA ILE A 449 17.55 -15.82 2.08
C ILE A 449 18.31 -16.99 1.44
N GLY A 450 19.61 -17.04 1.71
CA GLY A 450 20.50 -18.10 1.23
C GLY A 450 20.35 -19.37 2.06
N ASN A 451 20.32 -20.51 1.39
CA ASN A 451 20.09 -21.84 1.99
C ASN A 451 21.05 -22.19 3.13
N LYS A 452 22.30 -21.69 3.10
CA LYS A 452 23.32 -21.98 4.13
C LYS A 452 23.14 -21.19 5.44
N LYS A 453 22.39 -20.08 5.40
CA LYS A 453 22.22 -19.17 6.54
C LYS A 453 20.77 -18.69 6.59
N PRO A 454 19.82 -19.60 6.89
CA PRO A 454 18.40 -19.28 6.94
C PRO A 454 18.11 -18.24 8.03
N PHE A 455 16.96 -17.58 7.92
CA PHE A 455 16.49 -16.67 8.95
C PHE A 455 15.67 -17.48 9.97
N VAL A 456 16.22 -17.65 11.18
CA VAL A 456 15.66 -18.53 12.20
C VAL A 456 15.03 -17.74 13.32
N VAL A 457 13.79 -18.09 13.64
CA VAL A 457 12.98 -17.42 14.67
C VAL A 457 12.51 -18.45 15.68
N GLU A 458 12.80 -18.20 16.96
CA GLU A 458 12.23 -18.93 18.09
C GLU A 458 10.98 -18.19 18.56
N ILE A 459 9.90 -18.92 18.80
CA ILE A 459 8.59 -18.36 19.13
C ILE A 459 8.09 -19.01 20.42
N LYS A 460 7.71 -18.18 21.39
CA LYS A 460 7.10 -18.59 22.67
C LYS A 460 5.90 -17.70 22.95
N HIS A 461 4.73 -18.31 23.15
CA HIS A 461 3.47 -17.63 23.40
C HIS A 461 3.18 -16.49 22.40
N GLY A 462 3.41 -16.78 21.12
CA GLY A 462 3.24 -15.85 20.01
C GLY A 462 4.23 -14.67 19.98
N ARG A 463 5.22 -14.63 20.88
CA ARG A 463 6.34 -13.67 20.85
C ARG A 463 7.56 -14.30 20.21
N TYR A 464 8.28 -13.52 19.42
CA TYR A 464 9.41 -14.03 18.67
C TYR A 464 10.76 -13.52 19.19
N LYS A 465 11.81 -14.32 18.98
CA LYS A 465 13.22 -13.94 19.11
C LYS A 465 13.96 -14.40 17.85
N VAL A 466 14.68 -13.48 17.20
CA VAL A 466 15.56 -13.84 16.08
C VAL A 466 16.78 -14.56 16.65
N LYS A 467 17.04 -15.79 16.19
CA LYS A 467 18.15 -16.62 16.67
C LYS A 467 19.37 -16.52 15.75
N SER A 468 19.13 -16.53 14.45
CA SER A 468 20.18 -16.43 13.44
C SER A 468 19.64 -15.95 12.10
N GLY A 469 20.54 -15.51 11.24
CA GLY A 469 20.24 -15.03 9.90
C GLY A 469 21.48 -14.41 9.26
N GLN A 470 21.38 -14.06 7.98
CA GLN A 470 22.43 -13.30 7.32
C GLN A 470 22.60 -11.92 7.97
N LYS A 471 23.84 -11.52 8.27
CA LYS A 471 24.17 -10.26 8.98
C LYS A 471 23.47 -9.05 8.35
N LYS A 472 23.47 -8.95 7.02
CA LYS A 472 22.81 -7.86 6.29
C LYS A 472 21.31 -7.78 6.59
N ILE A 473 20.62 -8.92 6.55
CA ILE A 473 19.17 -9.03 6.78
C ILE A 473 18.84 -8.70 8.24
N VAL A 474 19.58 -9.29 9.20
CA VAL A 474 19.37 -9.04 10.64
C VAL A 474 19.59 -7.56 10.98
N ASN A 475 20.61 -6.93 10.39
CA ASN A 475 20.86 -5.50 10.58
C ASN A 475 19.73 -4.62 10.03
N ALA A 476 19.26 -4.92 8.81
CA ALA A 476 18.11 -4.24 8.22
C ALA A 476 16.85 -4.40 9.09
N PHE A 477 16.60 -5.63 9.59
CA PHE A 477 15.47 -5.94 10.46
C PHE A 477 15.52 -5.15 11.76
N ASN A 478 16.67 -5.12 12.42
CA ASN A 478 16.87 -4.35 13.64
C ASN A 478 16.71 -2.84 13.41
N LYS A 479 17.16 -2.32 12.25
CA LYS A 479 16.91 -0.93 11.86
C LYS A 479 15.41 -0.65 11.69
N ARG A 480 14.68 -1.50 10.96
CA ARG A 480 13.25 -1.39 10.75
C ARG A 480 12.48 -1.36 12.08
N LYS A 481 12.86 -2.22 13.03
CA LYS A 481 12.31 -2.20 14.40
C LYS A 481 12.58 -0.87 15.11
N ARG A 482 13.82 -0.37 15.11
CA ARG A 482 14.14 0.92 15.74
C ARG A 482 13.32 2.07 15.14
N ASP A 483 13.19 2.13 13.82
CA ASP A 483 12.44 3.19 13.15
C ASP A 483 10.93 3.11 13.46
N SER A 484 10.39 1.90 13.57
CA SER A 484 8.99 1.65 13.94
C SER A 484 8.71 2.02 15.41
N TRP A 485 9.65 1.73 16.31
CA TRP A 485 9.56 2.18 17.71
C TRP A 485 9.62 3.71 17.84
N LYS A 486 10.44 4.39 17.02
CA LYS A 486 10.45 5.86 16.95
C LYS A 486 9.08 6.40 16.51
N MET A 487 8.40 5.74 15.57
CA MET A 487 7.04 6.13 15.19
C MET A 487 6.04 6.02 16.35
N ILE A 488 6.11 4.96 17.16
CA ILE A 488 5.28 4.83 18.37
C ILE A 488 5.53 6.01 19.32
N LYS A 489 6.80 6.35 19.58
CA LYS A 489 7.16 7.51 20.43
C LYS A 489 6.64 8.84 19.86
N LEU A 490 6.61 9.00 18.54
CA LEU A 490 6.08 10.21 17.90
C LEU A 490 4.55 10.32 18.06
N TYR A 491 3.80 9.22 17.92
CA TYR A 491 2.36 9.21 18.19
C TYR A 491 2.05 9.58 19.64
N GLU A 492 2.84 9.06 20.58
CA GLU A 492 2.73 9.36 22.01
C GLU A 492 3.02 10.83 22.31
N LYS A 493 4.12 11.38 21.80
CA LYS A 493 4.51 12.79 22.00
C LYS A 493 3.49 13.77 21.41
N SER A 494 2.97 13.47 20.22
CA SER A 494 2.02 14.36 19.51
C SER A 494 0.60 14.28 20.06
N LYS A 495 0.27 13.27 20.89
CA LYS A 495 -1.09 12.98 21.36
C LYS A 495 -2.11 12.85 20.21
N SER A 496 -1.64 12.44 19.03
CA SER A 496 -2.46 12.26 17.83
C SER A 496 -3.23 10.92 17.81
N MET A 497 -2.93 10.03 18.76
CA MET A 497 -3.64 8.78 19.01
C MET A 497 -3.96 8.61 20.50
N PRO A 498 -5.09 7.95 20.85
CA PRO A 498 -5.37 7.52 22.21
C PRO A 498 -4.25 6.66 22.82
N LYS A 499 -3.99 6.83 24.12
CA LYS A 499 -3.00 6.05 24.89
C LYS A 499 -3.25 4.54 24.83
N THR A 500 -4.51 4.13 24.77
CA THR A 500 -4.91 2.71 24.65
C THR A 500 -4.43 2.06 23.35
N ILE A 501 -4.49 2.78 22.23
CA ILE A 501 -3.97 2.32 20.94
C ILE A 501 -2.44 2.26 20.95
N ILE A 502 -1.79 3.29 21.50
CA ILE A 502 -0.32 3.31 21.66
C ILE A 502 0.15 2.11 22.51
N ASN A 503 -0.55 1.80 23.60
CA ASN A 503 -0.24 0.64 24.45
C ASN A 503 -0.42 -0.68 23.70
N THR A 504 -1.40 -0.76 22.79
CA THR A 504 -1.61 -1.92 21.91
C THR A 504 -0.40 -2.13 21.00
N TYR A 505 0.09 -1.07 20.35
CA TYR A 505 1.31 -1.15 19.52
C TYR A 505 2.53 -1.65 20.30
N LYS A 506 2.74 -1.13 21.52
CA LYS A 506 3.85 -1.52 22.41
C LYS A 506 3.73 -2.99 22.82
N LYS A 507 2.54 -3.42 23.26
CA LYS A 507 2.28 -4.81 23.71
C LYS A 507 2.55 -5.84 22.62
N ASN A 508 2.20 -5.51 21.38
CA ASN A 508 2.29 -6.41 20.22
C ASN A 508 3.60 -6.30 19.44
N PHE A 509 4.53 -5.42 19.84
CA PHE A 509 5.68 -5.07 19.01
C PHE A 509 6.54 -6.28 18.60
N ASP A 510 6.76 -7.24 19.49
CA ASP A 510 7.58 -8.44 19.23
C ASP A 510 6.73 -9.71 19.06
N ARG A 511 5.52 -9.57 18.50
CA ARG A 511 4.64 -10.71 18.24
C ARG A 511 4.70 -11.20 16.81
N VAL A 512 4.30 -12.44 16.58
CA VAL A 512 3.96 -12.92 15.25
C VAL A 512 2.58 -12.38 14.88
N GLY A 513 2.51 -11.69 13.75
CA GLY A 513 1.32 -11.00 13.25
C GLY A 513 0.48 -11.84 12.30
N GLU A 514 1.12 -12.75 11.58
CA GLU A 514 0.49 -13.59 10.56
C GLU A 514 1.16 -14.96 10.48
N ILE A 515 0.36 -15.96 10.14
CA ILE A 515 0.79 -17.21 9.51
C ILE A 515 -0.08 -17.43 8.27
N ALA A 516 0.53 -17.94 7.19
CA ALA A 516 -0.15 -18.11 5.92
C ALA A 516 0.27 -19.38 5.16
N ILE A 517 -0.65 -19.91 4.37
CA ILE A 517 -0.45 -21.04 3.44
C ILE A 517 -0.72 -20.56 2.03
N ASN A 518 0.22 -20.77 1.12
CA ASN A 518 0.25 -20.08 -0.17
C ASN A 518 -0.26 -21.02 -1.28
N THR A 519 -1.03 -20.49 -2.24
CA THR A 519 -1.87 -21.29 -3.13
C THR A 519 -1.82 -20.93 -4.60
N ASN A 520 -1.20 -19.81 -5.01
CA ASN A 520 -1.16 -19.39 -6.40
C ASN A 520 -0.24 -20.29 -7.26
N PRO A 521 -0.80 -21.06 -8.22
CA PRO A 521 -0.01 -22.00 -9.02
C PRO A 521 0.81 -21.33 -10.14
N LYS A 522 0.53 -20.06 -10.45
CA LYS A 522 1.23 -19.30 -11.51
C LYS A 522 2.36 -18.43 -10.97
N ALA A 523 2.36 -18.15 -9.66
CA ALA A 523 3.50 -17.54 -8.99
C ALA A 523 4.75 -18.41 -9.11
N LYS A 524 5.93 -17.79 -9.01
CA LYS A 524 7.22 -18.48 -9.06
C LYS A 524 8.15 -17.89 -8.01
N ILE A 525 9.19 -18.65 -7.64
CA ILE A 525 10.25 -18.13 -6.78
C ILE A 525 10.89 -16.96 -7.51
N SER A 526 10.86 -15.78 -6.90
CA SER A 526 11.49 -14.59 -7.43
C SER A 526 12.08 -13.75 -6.29
N ARG A 527 12.71 -12.63 -6.62
CA ARG A 527 13.20 -11.69 -5.61
C ARG A 527 12.09 -10.83 -5.01
N TYR A 528 10.92 -10.79 -5.64
CA TYR A 528 9.81 -9.95 -5.22
C TYR A 528 8.96 -10.72 -4.22
N LEU A 529 8.81 -10.17 -3.02
CA LEU A 529 8.06 -10.82 -1.95
C LEU A 529 6.63 -11.08 -2.42
N ILE A 530 5.95 -10.07 -2.98
CA ILE A 530 4.52 -10.16 -3.29
C ILE A 530 4.16 -11.31 -4.25
N GLU A 531 5.11 -11.77 -5.07
CA GLU A 531 4.92 -12.97 -5.88
C GLU A 531 5.26 -14.23 -5.08
N THR A 532 6.41 -14.22 -4.42
CA THR A 532 6.97 -15.40 -3.75
C THR A 532 6.13 -15.85 -2.55
N GLU A 533 5.53 -14.89 -1.83
CA GLU A 533 4.60 -15.16 -0.73
C GLU A 533 3.24 -15.68 -1.20
N LYS A 534 2.94 -15.68 -2.50
CA LYS A 534 1.70 -16.27 -3.03
C LYS A 534 1.93 -17.64 -3.66
N LEU A 535 3.18 -18.01 -3.90
CA LEU A 535 3.54 -19.24 -4.60
C LEU A 535 2.96 -20.48 -3.91
N ALA A 536 2.18 -21.25 -4.66
CA ALA A 536 1.63 -22.52 -4.21
C ALA A 536 2.71 -23.41 -3.59
N ARG A 537 2.36 -24.10 -2.49
CA ARG A 537 3.27 -24.97 -1.71
C ARG A 537 4.39 -24.18 -1.03
N MET A 538 4.17 -22.92 -0.73
CA MET A 538 4.97 -22.15 0.22
C MET A 538 4.13 -21.83 1.46
N MET A 539 4.80 -21.35 2.49
CA MET A 539 4.14 -20.70 3.64
C MET A 539 4.98 -19.51 4.06
N HIS A 540 4.38 -18.60 4.83
CA HIS A 540 5.13 -17.57 5.54
C HIS A 540 4.56 -17.31 6.92
N ILE A 541 5.38 -16.67 7.73
CA ILE A 541 4.94 -15.95 8.91
C ILE A 541 5.30 -14.47 8.75
N ALA A 542 4.53 -13.60 9.38
CA ALA A 542 4.88 -12.19 9.49
C ALA A 542 5.24 -11.81 10.93
N LEU A 543 6.32 -11.07 11.11
CA LEU A 543 6.71 -10.50 12.40
C LEU A 543 6.13 -9.08 12.55
N GLY A 544 5.59 -8.78 13.74
CA GLY A 544 5.04 -7.48 14.10
C GLY A 544 3.51 -7.46 14.15
N SER A 545 2.92 -6.50 13.44
CA SER A 545 1.49 -6.20 13.42
C SER A 545 0.67 -7.38 12.90
N GLY A 546 -0.40 -7.74 13.60
CA GLY A 546 -1.41 -8.68 13.12
C GLY A 546 -2.66 -8.01 12.56
N TYR A 547 -3.51 -8.82 11.94
CA TYR A 547 -4.78 -8.45 11.31
C TYR A 547 -5.97 -8.60 12.26
N GLU A 548 -5.83 -8.12 13.50
CA GLU A 548 -6.96 -7.97 14.43
C GLU A 548 -6.85 -6.65 15.22
N PRO A 549 -7.98 -6.02 15.61
CA PRO A 549 -7.97 -4.73 16.31
C PRO A 549 -7.07 -4.62 17.54
N ASN A 550 -6.84 -5.72 18.26
CA ASN A 550 -6.01 -5.76 19.46
C ASN A 550 -4.60 -6.35 19.20
N ARG A 551 -4.25 -6.57 17.92
CA ARG A 551 -3.01 -7.20 17.45
C ARG A 551 -2.16 -6.29 16.58
N GLU A 552 -2.59 -5.06 16.33
CA GLU A 552 -1.86 -4.09 15.53
C GLU A 552 -0.53 -3.63 16.18
N SER A 553 0.43 -3.26 15.33
CA SER A 553 1.68 -2.57 15.65
C SER A 553 2.16 -1.75 14.45
N THR A 554 3.43 -1.32 14.44
CA THR A 554 3.94 -0.32 13.48
C THR A 554 4.82 -0.89 12.36
N TYR A 555 5.04 -2.20 12.33
CA TYR A 555 5.72 -2.89 11.23
C TYR A 555 5.11 -4.28 11.00
N HIS A 556 5.36 -4.83 9.82
CA HIS A 556 4.93 -6.15 9.38
C HIS A 556 6.00 -6.66 8.41
N CYS A 557 6.61 -7.81 8.71
CA CYS A 557 7.74 -8.35 7.95
C CYS A 557 7.54 -9.84 7.68
N ASP A 558 7.25 -10.18 6.43
CA ASP A 558 6.98 -11.54 5.98
C ASP A 558 8.26 -12.32 5.72
N ILE A 559 8.28 -13.58 6.13
CA ILE A 559 9.41 -14.50 5.98
C ILE A 559 8.89 -15.78 5.32
N VAL A 560 9.30 -16.04 4.08
CA VAL A 560 8.82 -17.19 3.30
C VAL A 560 9.69 -18.43 3.52
N LEU A 561 9.03 -19.57 3.66
CA LEU A 561 9.58 -20.91 3.77
C LEU A 561 9.21 -21.76 2.55
N ASN A 562 10.16 -22.55 2.07
CA ASN A 562 9.96 -23.52 1.00
C ASN A 562 9.50 -24.88 1.52
N CYS A 563 8.19 -25.14 1.43
CA CYS A 563 7.61 -26.36 1.97
C CYS A 563 8.11 -27.64 1.25
N PRO A 564 8.20 -27.70 -0.09
CA PRO A 564 8.82 -28.82 -0.82
C PRO A 564 10.24 -29.11 -0.36
N ARG A 565 11.09 -28.07 -0.24
CA ARG A 565 12.50 -28.23 0.13
C ARG A 565 12.64 -28.76 1.55
N GLN A 566 11.87 -28.19 2.49
CA GLN A 566 11.86 -28.62 3.88
C GLN A 566 10.97 -29.86 4.11
N LYS A 567 10.37 -30.45 3.07
CA LYS A 567 9.40 -31.57 3.17
C LYS A 567 8.35 -31.34 4.27
N VAL A 568 7.74 -30.16 4.28
CA VAL A 568 6.85 -29.74 5.35
C VAL A 568 5.54 -30.52 5.35
N ASP A 569 5.16 -30.96 6.54
CA ASP A 569 3.87 -31.50 6.90
C ASP A 569 3.05 -30.42 7.63
N MET A 570 1.77 -30.29 7.25
CA MET A 570 0.81 -29.39 7.90
C MET A 570 -0.50 -30.11 8.10
N TRP A 571 -1.00 -30.09 9.34
CA TRP A 571 -2.27 -30.69 9.68
C TRP A 571 -2.90 -29.94 10.85
N VAL A 572 -4.20 -30.12 10.99
CA VAL A 572 -4.92 -29.77 12.20
C VAL A 572 -5.30 -31.00 12.98
N GLU A 573 -5.27 -30.90 14.30
CA GLU A 573 -5.87 -31.86 15.21
C GLU A 573 -7.21 -31.29 15.68
N THR A 574 -8.30 -32.03 15.44
CA THR A 574 -9.66 -31.65 15.87
C THR A 574 -9.83 -31.79 17.38
N PRO A 575 -10.89 -31.23 18.00
CA PRO A 575 -11.20 -31.48 19.41
C PRO A 575 -11.32 -32.96 19.81
N LYS A 576 -11.59 -33.85 18.84
CA LYS A 576 -11.70 -35.31 19.03
C LYS A 576 -10.38 -36.06 18.77
N GLY A 577 -9.26 -35.37 18.59
CA GLY A 577 -7.95 -35.99 18.31
C GLY A 577 -7.73 -36.47 16.87
N LYS A 578 -8.73 -36.34 15.97
CA LYS A 578 -8.56 -36.67 14.55
C LYS A 578 -7.63 -35.66 13.87
N GLU A 579 -6.65 -36.17 13.13
CA GLU A 579 -5.80 -35.35 12.25
C GLU A 579 -6.46 -35.13 10.88
N ILE A 580 -6.46 -33.89 10.41
CA ILE A 580 -6.90 -33.51 9.07
C ILE A 580 -5.75 -32.78 8.38
N TRP A 581 -5.29 -33.36 7.27
CA TRP A 581 -4.06 -32.94 6.60
C TRP A 581 -4.32 -31.85 5.58
N ILE A 582 -3.45 -30.84 5.55
CA ILE A 582 -3.44 -29.76 4.54
C ILE A 582 -2.27 -29.97 3.57
N MET A 583 -1.12 -30.37 4.11
CA MET A 583 0.10 -30.60 3.33
C MET A 583 0.85 -31.82 3.86
N LYS A 584 1.34 -32.67 2.94
CA LYS A 584 2.24 -33.79 3.24
C LYS A 584 3.53 -33.68 2.43
N LYS A 585 4.69 -33.74 3.09
CA LYS A 585 6.03 -33.68 2.45
C LYS A 585 6.16 -32.55 1.42
N GLY A 586 5.58 -31.38 1.71
CA GLY A 586 5.60 -30.21 0.84
C GLY A 586 4.66 -30.25 -0.37
N LYS A 587 3.65 -31.12 -0.36
CA LYS A 587 2.56 -31.18 -1.36
C LYS A 587 1.23 -30.90 -0.67
N LEU A 588 0.42 -30.00 -1.23
CA LEU A 588 -0.97 -29.80 -0.78
C LEU A 588 -1.76 -31.09 -1.02
N VAL A 589 -2.62 -31.48 -0.08
CA VAL A 589 -3.44 -32.71 -0.13
C VAL A 589 -4.94 -32.45 0.04
N VAL A 590 -5.37 -31.20 -0.14
CA VAL A 590 -6.75 -30.71 0.01
C VAL A 590 -7.39 -30.33 -1.33
#